data_AF-A0A1I7TBP9-F1
#
_entry.id   AF-A0A1I7TBP9-F1
#
_cell.length_a   1.000
_cell.length_b   1.000
_cell.length_c   1.000
_cell.angle_alpha   90.00
_cell.angle_beta   90.00
_cell.angle_gamma   90.00
#
_symmetry.space_group_name_H-M   'P 1'
#
loop_
_entity.id
_entity.type
_entity.pdbx_description
1 polymer ?
#
loop_
_entity_poly.entity_id
_entity_poly.type
_entity_poly.pdbx_seq_one_letter_code
_entity_poly.pdbx_strand_id
1 'polypeptide(L)'
;MSNEECIDSCLNDSACVLLQYNSINDECFQWNTSLHLQFLLLQESGPESHYYVMFKVDLPNDTCPASLDNVNLYFFTDIYYISWIKTYFGWQAGYCRDGWRRLIRSTPTCIKAVPMLFGTSKPEAEAKCNSIGAKLIGVETENEVNWMWEQVKQNASGQKSLYWLDGERVGVERTKFTYSNIMTYNNDKLLSNTSIAELSITTTPNGQM
;
A
#
# COMPACT_ATOMS: atom_id res chain seq x y z
N MET A 1 -3.66 14.33 32.12
CA MET A 1 -4.63 14.73 31.07
C MET A 1 -5.66 13.62 31.05
N SER A 2 -6.95 13.91 31.15
CA SER A 2 -7.94 12.83 31.16
C SER A 2 -7.93 12.07 29.83
N ASN A 3 -8.47 10.84 29.81
CA ASN A 3 -8.62 10.08 28.57
C ASN A 3 -9.43 10.87 27.51
N GLU A 4 -10.50 11.56 27.93
CA GLU A 4 -11.33 12.38 27.05
C GLU A 4 -10.54 13.57 26.47
N GLU A 5 -9.79 14.29 27.31
CA GLU A 5 -8.93 15.39 26.86
C GLU A 5 -7.84 14.91 25.88
N CYS A 6 -7.29 13.72 26.11
CA CYS A 6 -6.30 13.08 25.24
C CYS A 6 -6.89 12.78 23.85
N ILE A 7 -8.08 12.18 23.82
CA ILE A 7 -8.83 11.85 22.60
C ILE A 7 -9.18 13.13 21.83
N ASP A 8 -9.80 14.11 22.50
CA ASP A 8 -10.24 15.36 21.89
C ASP A 8 -9.07 16.14 21.29
N SER A 9 -7.92 16.13 21.95
CA SER A 9 -6.72 16.79 21.43
C SER A 9 -6.26 16.18 20.10
N CYS A 10 -6.31 14.86 19.92
CA CYS A 10 -5.94 14.23 18.65
C CYS A 10 -7.02 14.38 17.58
N LEU A 11 -8.31 14.34 17.95
CA LEU A 11 -9.40 14.53 17.00
C LEU A 11 -9.33 15.93 16.36
N ASN A 12 -9.01 16.95 17.16
CA ASN A 12 -8.89 18.34 16.69
C ASN A 12 -7.56 18.68 15.99
N ASP A 13 -6.53 17.84 16.11
CA ASP A 13 -5.26 17.99 15.39
C ASP A 13 -5.28 17.22 14.06
N SER A 14 -5.23 17.93 12.93
CA SER A 14 -5.19 17.32 11.59
C SER A 14 -3.91 16.53 11.32
N ALA A 15 -2.83 16.79 12.07
CA ALA A 15 -1.58 16.07 11.97
C ALA A 15 -1.53 14.82 12.86
N CYS A 16 -2.39 14.69 13.87
CA CYS A 16 -2.40 13.53 14.76
C CYS A 16 -2.94 12.29 14.06
N VAL A 17 -2.27 11.16 14.26
CA VAL A 17 -2.64 9.87 13.65
C VAL A 17 -2.95 8.79 14.68
N LEU A 18 -2.31 8.87 15.84
CA LEU A 18 -2.31 7.82 16.86
C LEU A 18 -2.17 8.43 18.24
N LEU A 19 -2.91 7.85 19.18
CA LEU A 19 -2.71 8.07 20.61
C LEU A 19 -2.18 6.81 21.28
N GLN A 20 -1.29 7.01 22.24
CA GLN A 20 -0.94 6.03 23.24
C GLN A 20 -1.29 6.62 24.60
N TYR A 21 -2.16 5.95 25.35
CA TYR A 21 -2.66 6.41 26.65
C TYR A 21 -2.42 5.35 27.72
N ASN A 22 -1.95 5.76 28.90
CA ASN A 22 -1.78 4.87 30.05
C ASN A 22 -2.83 5.17 31.12
N SER A 23 -3.64 4.17 31.47
CA SER A 23 -4.79 4.36 32.37
C SER A 23 -4.42 4.46 33.86
N ILE A 24 -3.16 4.23 34.24
CA ILE A 24 -2.72 4.28 35.65
C ILE A 24 -2.21 5.66 36.03
N ASN A 25 -1.50 6.32 35.13
CA ASN A 25 -0.82 7.59 35.39
C ASN A 25 -1.32 8.76 34.52
N ASP A 26 -2.34 8.53 33.68
CA ASP A 26 -2.92 9.54 32.78
C ASP A 26 -1.90 10.14 31.79
N GLU A 27 -0.88 9.35 31.42
CA GLU A 27 0.06 9.72 30.37
C GLU A 27 -0.59 9.59 28.99
N CYS A 28 -0.50 10.65 28.20
CA CYS A 28 -1.03 10.72 26.84
C CYS A 28 0.10 11.13 25.88
N PHE A 29 0.37 10.26 24.91
CA PHE A 29 1.35 10.50 23.85
C PHE A 29 0.66 10.55 22.49
N GLN A 30 0.94 11.62 21.75
CA GLN A 30 0.39 11.83 20.41
C GLN A 30 1.48 11.60 19.36
N TRP A 31 1.12 10.88 18.30
CA TRP A 31 2.00 10.68 17.16
C TRP A 31 1.43 11.41 15.95
N ASN A 32 2.25 12.29 15.39
CA ASN A 32 1.85 13.18 14.30
C ASN A 32 2.56 12.80 12.98
N THR A 33 1.94 13.20 11.87
CA THR A 33 2.37 12.95 10.47
C THR A 33 3.76 13.45 10.07
N SER A 34 4.44 14.23 10.91
CA SER A 34 5.75 14.79 10.59
C SER A 34 6.88 13.75 10.70
N LEU A 35 7.61 13.58 9.59
CA LEU A 35 8.89 12.88 9.38
C LEU A 35 8.99 11.36 9.66
N HIS A 36 8.16 10.74 10.51
CA HIS A 36 8.41 9.36 10.99
C HIS A 36 7.37 8.31 10.56
N LEU A 37 6.31 8.73 9.84
CA LEU A 37 5.19 7.86 9.47
C LEU A 37 5.32 7.19 8.11
N GLN A 38 6.51 7.17 7.48
CA GLN A 38 6.68 6.36 6.28
C GLN A 38 6.25 4.93 6.59
N PHE A 39 6.69 4.36 7.71
CA PHE A 39 6.19 3.10 8.27
C PHE A 39 6.27 3.13 9.80
N LEU A 40 5.12 3.18 10.48
CA LEU A 40 5.03 3.00 11.93
C LEU A 40 4.62 1.55 12.22
N LEU A 41 5.39 0.86 13.06
CA LEU A 41 5.08 -0.48 13.54
C LEU A 41 4.62 -0.40 15.00
N LEU A 42 3.47 -0.96 15.28
CA LEU A 42 2.89 -1.10 16.60
C LEU A 42 2.90 -2.57 16.98
N GLN A 43 3.59 -2.87 18.07
CA GLN A 43 3.59 -4.19 18.65
C GLN A 43 2.58 -4.25 19.79
N GLU A 44 1.72 -5.25 19.77
CA GLU A 44 0.81 -5.48 20.89
C GLU A 44 1.61 -5.84 22.15
N SER A 45 1.32 -5.13 23.24
CA SER A 45 1.86 -5.43 24.57
C SER A 45 0.81 -6.19 25.38
N GLY A 46 1.25 -6.90 26.41
CA GLY A 46 0.33 -7.55 27.34
C GLY A 46 -0.46 -6.54 28.17
N PRO A 47 -1.62 -6.96 28.73
CA PRO A 47 -2.51 -6.07 29.49
C PRO A 47 -1.86 -5.44 30.74
N GLU A 48 -0.77 -6.02 31.24
CA GLU A 48 0.04 -5.50 32.34
C GLU A 48 0.73 -4.16 32.06
N SER A 49 0.86 -3.77 30.79
CA SER A 49 1.45 -2.48 30.42
C SER A 49 0.54 -1.30 30.75
N HIS A 50 -0.78 -1.55 30.87
CA HIS A 50 -1.83 -0.54 31.02
C HIS A 50 -1.87 0.52 29.91
N TYR A 51 -1.18 0.27 28.80
CA TYR A 51 -1.20 1.13 27.63
C TYR A 51 -2.31 0.71 26.67
N TYR A 52 -3.11 1.71 26.29
CA TYR A 52 -4.09 1.64 25.22
C TYR A 52 -3.57 2.41 24.03
N VAL A 53 -3.87 1.90 22.84
CA VAL A 53 -3.53 2.56 21.58
C VAL A 53 -4.82 2.86 20.85
N MET A 54 -4.97 4.07 20.35
CA MET A 54 -6.18 4.54 19.66
C MET A 54 -5.82 5.06 18.27
N PHE A 55 -6.45 4.49 17.26
CA PHE A 55 -6.23 4.84 15.86
C PHE A 55 -7.19 5.96 15.45
N LYS A 56 -6.66 7.04 14.85
CA LYS A 56 -7.50 7.98 14.13
C LYS A 56 -7.89 7.33 12.80
N VAL A 57 -9.20 7.21 12.56
CA VAL A 57 -9.81 6.51 11.42
C VAL A 57 -11.09 7.21 10.99
N ASP A 58 -11.36 7.19 9.69
CA ASP A 58 -12.66 7.51 9.09
C ASP A 58 -13.45 6.21 8.98
N LEU A 59 -14.53 6.06 9.77
CA LEU A 59 -15.36 4.86 9.76
C LEU A 59 -16.64 5.09 8.95
N PRO A 60 -17.12 4.07 8.19
CA PRO A 60 -18.44 4.14 7.58
C PRO A 60 -19.52 4.33 8.66
N ASN A 61 -20.29 5.41 8.56
CA ASN A 61 -21.36 5.79 9.50
C ASN A 61 -20.91 6.08 10.94
N ASP A 62 -19.62 6.40 11.17
CA ASP A 62 -19.08 6.72 12.49
C ASP A 62 -19.29 5.63 13.56
N THR A 63 -19.48 4.37 13.13
CA THR A 63 -19.68 3.23 14.03
C THR A 63 -18.44 2.35 14.13
N CYS A 64 -17.99 2.08 15.35
CA CYS A 64 -16.90 1.13 15.60
C CYS A 64 -17.27 -0.30 15.16
N PRO A 65 -16.43 -0.97 14.36
CA PRO A 65 -16.68 -2.33 13.95
C PRO A 65 -16.54 -3.31 15.12
N ALA A 66 -17.32 -4.40 15.10
CA ALA A 66 -17.29 -5.42 16.15
C ALA A 66 -15.97 -6.23 16.20
N SER A 67 -15.22 -6.26 15.10
CA SER A 67 -13.88 -6.83 15.02
C SER A 67 -13.02 -5.97 14.10
N LEU A 68 -11.72 -5.91 14.40
CA LEU A 68 -10.72 -5.22 13.59
C LEU A 68 -9.98 -6.18 12.63
N ASP A 69 -10.34 -7.48 12.60
CA ASP A 69 -9.60 -8.49 11.81
C ASP A 69 -9.75 -8.32 10.29
N ASN A 70 -10.89 -7.78 9.85
CA ASN A 70 -11.24 -7.65 8.42
C ASN A 70 -11.70 -6.23 8.06
N VAL A 71 -11.24 -5.22 8.79
CA VAL A 71 -11.65 -3.83 8.55
C VAL A 71 -10.50 -3.04 7.94
N ASN A 72 -10.80 -2.37 6.83
CA ASN A 72 -9.89 -1.38 6.26
C ASN A 72 -9.99 -0.10 7.08
N LEU A 73 -9.01 0.10 7.95
CA LEU A 73 -8.89 1.29 8.77
C LEU A 73 -8.02 2.31 8.05
N TYR A 74 -8.58 3.46 7.73
CA TYR A 74 -7.87 4.54 7.08
C TYR A 74 -8.40 5.88 7.56
N PHE A 75 -7.63 6.95 7.35
CA PHE A 75 -8.16 8.30 7.40
C PHE A 75 -7.41 9.21 6.44
N PHE A 76 -8.07 10.29 6.05
CA PHE A 76 -7.47 11.34 5.24
C PHE A 76 -7.01 12.50 6.12
N THR A 77 -5.75 12.89 5.97
CA THR A 77 -5.33 14.26 6.32
C THR A 77 -5.53 15.15 5.10
N ASP A 78 -5.28 16.45 5.24
CA ASP A 78 -5.33 17.40 4.13
C ASP A 78 -4.40 17.02 2.95
N ILE A 79 -3.38 16.17 3.19
CA ILE A 79 -2.29 15.90 2.24
C ILE A 79 -2.05 14.39 2.02
N TYR A 80 -2.41 13.55 2.99
CA TYR A 80 -2.03 12.15 3.02
C TYR A 80 -3.21 11.22 3.29
N TYR A 81 -3.25 10.11 2.55
CA TYR A 81 -4.08 8.97 2.89
C TYR A 81 -3.28 8.04 3.81
N ILE A 82 -3.71 7.92 5.07
CA ILE A 82 -3.07 7.08 6.07
C ILE A 82 -3.90 5.83 6.26
N SER A 83 -3.25 4.67 6.25
CA SER A 83 -3.92 3.37 6.44
C SER A 83 -3.26 2.57 7.55
N TRP A 84 -4.10 1.92 8.34
CA TRP A 84 -3.73 0.97 9.38
C TRP A 84 -3.95 -0.44 8.85
N ILE A 85 -2.92 -1.26 8.98
CA ILE A 85 -2.92 -2.63 8.50
C ILE A 85 -2.63 -3.54 9.68
N LYS A 86 -3.52 -4.51 9.92
CA LYS A 86 -3.28 -5.54 10.93
C LYS A 86 -2.19 -6.50 10.46
N THR A 87 -1.28 -6.82 11.36
CA THR A 87 -0.19 -7.77 11.16
C THR A 87 -0.27 -8.86 12.23
N TYR A 88 0.57 -9.90 12.11
CA TYR A 88 0.64 -10.95 13.13
C TYR A 88 1.06 -10.44 14.52
N PHE A 89 1.84 -9.34 14.58
CA PHE A 89 2.41 -8.82 15.83
C PHE A 89 1.69 -7.57 16.36
N GLY A 90 0.66 -7.09 15.67
CA GLY A 90 -0.04 -5.85 15.99
C GLY A 90 -0.43 -5.09 14.73
N TRP A 91 -0.01 -3.83 14.59
CA TRP A 91 -0.49 -2.93 13.54
C TRP A 91 0.64 -2.19 12.82
N GLN A 92 0.40 -1.84 11.56
CA GLN A 92 1.31 -1.01 10.77
C GLN A 92 0.60 0.19 10.18
N ALA A 93 1.04 1.39 10.55
CA ALA A 93 0.63 2.64 9.91
C ALA A 93 1.60 3.04 8.80
N GLY A 94 1.11 3.82 7.86
CA GLY A 94 1.88 4.38 6.77
C GLY A 94 0.97 5.11 5.81
N TYR A 95 1.57 6.02 5.06
CA TYR A 95 0.85 6.85 4.11
C TYR A 95 1.40 6.72 2.70
N CYS A 96 0.52 6.97 1.74
CA CYS A 96 0.89 7.18 0.35
C CYS A 96 0.46 8.57 -0.09
N ARG A 97 1.13 9.09 -1.13
CA ARG A 97 0.70 10.34 -1.78
C ARG A 97 -0.70 10.17 -2.36
N ASP A 98 -1.42 11.26 -2.57
CA ASP A 98 -2.76 11.19 -3.12
C ASP A 98 -2.84 10.45 -4.48
N GLY A 99 -3.85 9.59 -4.60
CA GLY A 99 -4.04 8.66 -5.73
C GLY A 99 -3.01 7.52 -5.82
N TRP A 100 -2.21 7.29 -4.78
CA TRP A 100 -1.35 6.10 -4.66
C TRP A 100 -1.94 5.13 -3.63
N ARG A 101 -1.88 3.84 -3.94
CA ARG A 101 -2.30 2.75 -3.07
C ARG A 101 -1.10 2.16 -2.33
N ARG A 102 -1.25 1.88 -1.04
CA ARG A 102 -0.26 1.16 -0.25
C ARG A 102 -0.33 -0.35 -0.50
N LEU A 103 0.81 -0.98 -0.66
CA LEU A 103 0.97 -2.43 -0.71
C LEU A 103 1.61 -2.96 0.56
N ILE A 104 1.14 -4.14 0.98
CA ILE A 104 1.67 -4.89 2.11
C ILE A 104 2.64 -5.92 1.54
N ARG A 105 3.93 -5.61 1.62
CA ARG A 105 5.04 -6.47 1.19
C ARG A 105 6.11 -6.47 2.26
N SER A 106 7.14 -7.29 2.07
CA SER A 106 8.37 -7.25 2.86
C SER A 106 8.98 -5.85 2.95
N THR A 107 8.98 -5.12 1.82
CA THR A 107 9.25 -3.68 1.76
C THR A 107 7.94 -2.94 1.43
N PRO A 108 7.28 -2.31 2.41
CA PRO A 108 5.98 -1.70 2.14
C PRO A 108 6.15 -0.55 1.13
N THR A 109 5.28 -0.54 0.12
CA THR A 109 5.49 0.24 -1.10
C THR A 109 4.19 0.92 -1.52
N CYS A 110 4.27 2.13 -2.04
CA CYS A 110 3.14 2.82 -2.65
C CYS A 110 3.15 2.60 -4.17
N ILE A 111 2.01 2.26 -4.76
CA ILE A 111 1.85 2.06 -6.20
C ILE A 111 0.74 2.93 -6.76
N LYS A 112 0.82 3.26 -8.05
CA LYS A 112 -0.20 4.01 -8.77
C LYS A 112 -0.27 3.50 -10.20
N ALA A 113 -1.49 3.26 -10.68
CA ALA A 113 -1.70 3.03 -12.09
C ALA A 113 -1.49 4.35 -12.84
N VAL A 114 -0.54 4.36 -13.78
CA VAL A 114 -0.26 5.53 -14.61
C VAL A 114 -0.87 5.30 -15.98
N PRO A 115 -1.89 6.08 -16.39
CA PRO A 115 -2.48 5.96 -17.72
C PRO A 115 -1.47 6.38 -18.78
N MET A 116 -1.34 5.57 -19.83
CA MET A 116 -0.44 5.79 -20.96
C MET A 116 -1.19 5.63 -22.27
N LEU A 117 -0.66 6.25 -23.34
CA LEU A 117 -1.21 6.08 -24.68
C LEU A 117 -0.94 4.66 -25.18
N PHE A 118 -1.82 4.18 -26.06
CA PHE A 118 -1.59 2.90 -26.74
C PHE A 118 -0.28 2.94 -27.55
N GLY A 119 0.49 1.86 -27.50
CA GLY A 119 1.77 1.75 -28.21
C GLY A 119 2.98 2.37 -27.49
N THR A 120 2.79 2.93 -26.28
CA THR A 120 3.92 3.35 -25.43
C THR A 120 4.85 2.16 -25.15
N SER A 121 6.15 2.38 -25.29
CA SER A 121 7.21 1.42 -25.02
C SER A 121 7.56 1.33 -23.52
N LYS A 122 8.18 0.23 -23.07
CA LYS A 122 8.64 0.08 -21.67
C LYS A 122 9.57 1.21 -21.21
N PRO A 123 10.58 1.65 -22.00
CA PRO A 123 11.45 2.76 -21.59
C PRO A 123 10.70 4.09 -21.41
N GLU A 124 9.69 4.36 -22.24
CA GLU A 124 8.84 5.56 -22.08
C GLU A 124 7.97 5.48 -20.83
N ALA A 125 7.42 4.30 -20.53
CA ALA A 125 6.69 4.07 -19.29
C ALA A 125 7.60 4.23 -18.06
N GLU A 126 8.83 3.71 -18.11
CA GLU A 126 9.82 3.88 -17.06
C GLU A 126 10.21 5.35 -16.87
N ALA A 127 10.49 6.08 -17.95
CA ALA A 127 10.76 7.52 -17.91
C ALA A 127 9.59 8.30 -17.28
N LYS A 128 8.34 7.90 -17.58
CA LYS A 128 7.17 8.50 -16.96
C LYS A 128 7.11 8.24 -15.45
N CYS A 129 7.35 7.01 -15.00
CA CYS A 129 7.44 6.69 -13.58
C CYS A 129 8.55 7.50 -12.89
N ASN A 130 9.73 7.60 -13.51
CA ASN A 130 10.85 8.39 -12.99
C ASN A 130 10.48 9.88 -12.87
N SER A 131 9.73 10.43 -13.81
CA SER A 131 9.29 11.85 -13.79
C SER A 131 8.39 12.21 -12.60
N ILE A 132 7.71 11.23 -11.99
CA ILE A 132 6.87 11.41 -10.80
C ILE A 132 7.56 10.93 -9.50
N GLY A 133 8.87 10.67 -9.56
CA GLY A 133 9.68 10.21 -8.44
C GLY A 133 9.40 8.76 -8.03
N ALA A 134 9.05 7.91 -8.98
CA ALA A 134 8.77 6.50 -8.78
C ALA A 134 9.53 5.62 -9.80
N LYS A 135 9.40 4.30 -9.67
CA LYS A 135 9.94 3.32 -10.62
C LYS A 135 8.86 2.35 -11.05
N LEU A 136 9.07 1.65 -12.15
CA LEU A 136 8.23 0.49 -12.49
C LEU A 136 8.31 -0.51 -11.33
N ILE A 137 7.18 -1.13 -11.02
CA ILE A 137 7.05 -2.08 -9.91
C ILE A 137 6.92 -3.50 -10.46
N GLY A 138 7.46 -4.48 -9.73
CA GLY A 138 7.14 -5.89 -9.94
C GLY A 138 5.92 -6.32 -9.11
N VAL A 139 5.56 -7.59 -9.17
CA VAL A 139 4.41 -8.14 -8.45
C VAL A 139 4.89 -9.19 -7.45
N GLU A 140 4.48 -9.07 -6.18
CA GLU A 140 4.95 -9.90 -5.05
C GLU A 140 3.82 -10.66 -4.34
N THR A 141 2.54 -10.32 -4.57
CA THR A 141 1.39 -11.02 -3.95
C THR A 141 0.20 -11.23 -4.91
N GLU A 142 -0.67 -12.23 -4.66
CA GLU A 142 -1.90 -12.44 -5.45
C GLU A 142 -2.89 -11.28 -5.27
N ASN A 143 -2.95 -10.70 -4.08
CA ASN A 143 -3.80 -9.54 -3.81
C ASN A 143 -3.45 -8.34 -4.69
N GLU A 144 -2.17 -8.15 -5.00
CA GLU A 144 -1.73 -7.13 -5.95
C GLU A 144 -2.20 -7.41 -7.36
N VAL A 145 -2.06 -8.66 -7.82
CA VAL A 145 -2.53 -9.08 -9.14
C VAL A 145 -4.02 -8.81 -9.30
N ASN A 146 -4.81 -9.22 -8.31
CA ASN A 146 -6.26 -9.05 -8.32
C ASN A 146 -6.64 -7.55 -8.37
N TRP A 147 -6.00 -6.72 -7.54
CA TRP A 147 -6.25 -5.28 -7.59
C TRP A 147 -5.85 -4.66 -8.93
N MET A 148 -4.68 -5.01 -9.48
CA MET A 148 -4.23 -4.48 -10.78
C MET A 148 -5.24 -4.86 -11.88
N TRP A 149 -5.78 -6.08 -11.87
CA TRP A 149 -6.83 -6.49 -12.81
C TRP A 149 -8.14 -5.71 -12.63
N GLU A 150 -8.53 -5.36 -11.41
CA GLU A 150 -9.69 -4.49 -11.17
C GLU A 150 -9.48 -3.10 -11.79
N GLN A 151 -8.28 -2.54 -11.66
CA GLN A 151 -7.93 -1.25 -12.26
C GLN A 151 -7.96 -1.29 -13.80
N VAL A 152 -7.50 -2.39 -14.40
CA VAL A 152 -7.63 -2.64 -15.85
C VAL A 152 -9.10 -2.65 -16.25
N LYS A 153 -9.95 -3.42 -15.56
CA LYS A 153 -11.37 -3.55 -15.88
C LYS A 153 -12.11 -2.21 -15.79
N GLN A 154 -11.81 -1.39 -14.80
CA GLN A 154 -12.44 -0.08 -14.61
C GLN A 154 -12.04 0.94 -15.69
N ASN A 155 -10.82 0.84 -16.23
CA ASN A 155 -10.27 1.80 -17.18
C ASN A 155 -10.28 1.31 -18.65
N ALA A 156 -10.67 0.05 -18.91
CA ALA A 156 -10.66 -0.53 -20.25
C ALA A 156 -11.81 0.02 -21.11
N SER A 157 -11.49 0.89 -22.07
CA SER A 157 -12.40 1.36 -23.13
C SER A 157 -12.60 0.33 -24.27
N GLY A 158 -12.58 -0.96 -23.96
CA GLY A 158 -12.75 -2.05 -24.94
C GLY A 158 -11.46 -2.51 -25.63
N GLN A 159 -10.31 -1.89 -25.36
CA GLN A 159 -8.98 -2.39 -25.74
C GLN A 159 -8.30 -3.06 -24.53
N LYS A 160 -7.42 -4.05 -24.77
CA LYS A 160 -6.66 -4.73 -23.71
C LYS A 160 -5.72 -3.73 -23.04
N SER A 161 -6.15 -3.11 -21.94
CA SER A 161 -5.30 -2.28 -21.09
C SER A 161 -4.42 -3.21 -20.26
N LEU A 162 -3.14 -3.32 -20.61
CA LEU A 162 -2.13 -4.07 -19.86
C LEU A 162 -1.14 -3.09 -19.23
N TYR A 163 -0.36 -3.56 -18.25
CA TYR A 163 0.66 -2.75 -17.60
C TYR A 163 2.05 -3.04 -18.13
N TRP A 164 2.85 -1.99 -18.27
CA TRP A 164 4.29 -2.15 -18.18
C TRP A 164 4.66 -2.39 -16.71
N LEU A 165 5.25 -3.55 -16.43
CA LEU A 165 5.79 -3.89 -15.12
C LEU A 165 7.31 -3.95 -15.19
N ASP A 166 7.97 -3.90 -14.04
CA ASP A 166 9.42 -4.02 -13.95
C ASP A 166 9.90 -5.39 -14.44
N GLY A 167 9.12 -6.43 -14.14
CA GLY A 167 9.46 -7.83 -14.42
C GLY A 167 9.68 -8.11 -15.90
N GLU A 168 10.84 -8.68 -16.22
CA GLU A 168 11.19 -9.17 -17.55
C GLU A 168 11.20 -10.68 -17.59
N ARG A 169 10.62 -11.27 -18.63
CA ARG A 169 10.66 -12.72 -18.82
C ARG A 169 12.08 -13.18 -19.04
N VAL A 170 12.47 -14.24 -18.34
CA VAL A 170 13.75 -14.91 -18.56
C VAL A 170 13.54 -16.01 -19.60
N GLY A 171 14.02 -15.78 -20.82
CA GLY A 171 13.92 -16.75 -21.92
C GLY A 171 12.49 -16.90 -22.45
N VAL A 172 12.09 -18.14 -22.75
CA VAL A 172 10.75 -18.46 -23.31
C VAL A 172 9.72 -18.86 -22.26
N GLU A 173 10.14 -19.03 -21.00
CA GLU A 173 9.27 -19.46 -19.91
C GLU A 173 8.31 -18.33 -19.52
N ARG A 174 7.01 -18.61 -19.55
CA ARG A 174 5.98 -17.60 -19.23
C ARG A 174 5.90 -17.25 -17.74
N THR A 175 6.54 -18.04 -16.90
CA THR A 175 6.42 -17.93 -15.45
C THR A 175 7.68 -17.34 -14.84
N LYS A 176 8.80 -17.27 -15.55
CA LYS A 176 10.07 -16.85 -14.96
C LYS A 176 10.35 -15.38 -15.23
N PHE A 177 10.50 -14.59 -14.17
CA PHE A 177 10.78 -13.15 -14.28
C PHE A 177 12.01 -12.72 -13.49
N THR A 178 12.67 -11.68 -13.99
CA THR A 178 13.69 -10.90 -13.28
C THR A 178 13.21 -9.47 -13.09
N TYR A 179 13.44 -8.93 -11.91
CA TYR A 179 13.12 -7.55 -11.56
C TYR A 179 14.42 -6.73 -11.53
N SER A 180 14.37 -5.50 -12.02
CA SER A 180 15.52 -4.59 -12.06
C SER A 180 15.75 -3.90 -10.72
N ASN A 181 14.72 -3.87 -9.86
CA ASN A 181 14.76 -3.22 -8.56
C ASN A 181 14.69 -4.20 -7.39
N ILE A 182 15.23 -3.75 -6.25
CA ILE A 182 15.21 -4.49 -4.97
C ILE A 182 13.86 -4.41 -4.25
N MET A 183 12.83 -3.80 -4.84
CA MET A 183 11.52 -3.56 -4.21
C MET A 183 10.53 -4.70 -4.47
N THR A 184 10.93 -5.70 -5.25
CA THR A 184 10.09 -6.87 -5.55
C THR A 184 10.90 -8.14 -5.34
N TYR A 185 10.39 -9.03 -4.51
CA TYR A 185 10.96 -10.36 -4.34
C TYR A 185 10.26 -11.37 -5.25
N ASN A 186 11.05 -12.23 -5.89
CA ASN A 186 10.53 -13.34 -6.70
C ASN A 186 9.87 -14.37 -5.79
N ASN A 187 8.56 -14.57 -5.95
CA ASN A 187 7.82 -15.65 -5.32
C ASN A 187 7.38 -16.65 -6.40
N ASP A 188 8.05 -17.80 -6.44
CA ASP A 188 7.84 -18.85 -7.46
C ASP A 188 6.38 -19.32 -7.56
N LYS A 189 5.60 -19.21 -6.46
CA LYS A 189 4.16 -19.58 -6.46
C LYS A 189 3.28 -18.61 -7.24
N LEU A 190 3.66 -17.34 -7.33
CA LEU A 190 2.92 -16.35 -8.12
C LEU A 190 3.29 -16.40 -9.59
N LEU A 191 4.57 -16.68 -9.81
CA LEU A 191 5.16 -16.86 -11.12
C LEU A 191 4.55 -18.05 -11.87
N SER A 192 4.19 -19.14 -11.18
CA SER A 192 3.47 -20.28 -11.79
C SER A 192 2.05 -19.94 -12.27
N ASN A 193 1.49 -18.81 -11.85
CA ASN A 193 0.16 -18.37 -12.25
C ASN A 193 0.25 -17.52 -13.53
N THR A 194 -0.49 -17.89 -14.58
CA THR A 194 -0.49 -17.18 -15.87
C THR A 194 -1.01 -15.75 -15.78
N SER A 195 -1.65 -15.38 -14.67
CA SER A 195 -2.24 -14.06 -14.43
C SER A 195 -1.23 -12.91 -14.48
N ILE A 196 -0.02 -13.06 -13.94
CA ILE A 196 1.04 -12.02 -14.02
C ILE A 196 1.56 -11.89 -15.45
N ALA A 197 1.74 -13.03 -16.12
CA ALA A 197 2.17 -13.11 -17.50
C ALA A 197 1.16 -12.45 -18.45
N GLU A 198 -0.12 -12.47 -18.12
CA GLU A 198 -1.20 -11.84 -18.88
C GLU A 198 -1.40 -10.37 -18.51
N LEU A 199 -0.99 -9.95 -17.30
CA LEU A 199 -1.10 -8.58 -16.81
C LEU A 199 0.05 -7.68 -17.32
N SER A 200 1.24 -8.26 -17.51
CA SER A 200 2.42 -7.56 -18.03
C SER A 200 2.44 -7.55 -19.56
N ILE A 201 2.72 -6.39 -20.15
CA ILE A 201 3.12 -6.32 -21.56
C ILE A 201 4.52 -6.93 -21.66
N THR A 202 4.65 -8.01 -22.42
CA THR A 202 5.95 -8.65 -22.65
C THR A 202 6.37 -8.47 -24.07
N THR A 203 7.48 -7.78 -24.30
CA THR A 203 8.17 -7.81 -25.59
C THR A 203 8.64 -9.24 -25.82
N THR A 204 8.20 -9.86 -26.91
CA THR A 204 8.89 -11.06 -27.38
C THR A 204 10.32 -10.67 -27.79
N PRO A 205 11.30 -11.59 -27.76
CA PRO A 205 12.68 -11.29 -28.19
C PRO A 205 12.80 -10.69 -29.60
N ASN A 206 11.73 -10.74 -30.40
CA ASN A 206 11.68 -10.24 -31.77
C ASN A 206 10.94 -8.90 -31.94
N GLY A 207 10.57 -8.20 -30.86
CA GLY A 207 10.11 -6.82 -30.94
C GLY A 207 8.80 -6.59 -31.70
N GLN A 208 7.92 -7.60 -31.80
CA GLN A 208 6.57 -7.41 -32.34
C GLN A 208 5.54 -7.41 -31.21
N MET A 209 4.78 -6.30 -31.16
CA MET A 209 3.57 -6.11 -30.36
C MET A 209 2.40 -6.89 -30.97
#